data_AF-A0A443HU67-F1
#
_entry.id   AF-A0A443HU67-F1
#
_cell.length_a   1.000
_cell.length_b   1.000
_cell.length_c   1.000
_cell.angle_alpha   90.00
_cell.angle_beta   90.00
_cell.angle_gamma   90.00
#
_symmetry.space_group_name_H-M   'P 1'
#
loop_
_entity.id
_entity.type
_entity.pdbx_description
1 polymer ?
#
loop_
_entity_poly.entity_id
_entity_poly.type
_entity_poly.pdbx_seq_one_letter_code
_entity_poly.pdbx_strand_id
1 'polypeptide(L)'
;MASSTNSSLRLPATVAAWEAEARQYNVAGMSLIQCTNMRSGSDITEEQFLLFRTIFPRTRKIFTPAIFGLAPSYQQAGLLVTNQNFQEYAQRVGAGILGPGHFAQWTLNTLFKVLLAQQQQAIAAVYRGRSKLTRRSEAAVNTSLVSFLQALAMLAAPLSGQWNAQGISLEANFGVHGGQRRAFTAVTDGQYQLVIGNQIVAFMECKVGPRDRHTPQVEKQETAQVIASIKEYPDAVPRRW
;
A
#
# COMPACT_ATOMS: atom_id res chain seq x y z
N MET A 1 36.40 -8.51 5.44
CA MET A 1 35.47 -8.24 4.33
C MET A 1 34.53 -9.42 4.21
N ALA A 2 33.39 -9.37 4.89
CA ALA A 2 32.39 -10.44 4.80
C ALA A 2 31.53 -10.17 3.56
N SER A 3 31.58 -11.12 2.63
CA SER A 3 30.75 -11.16 1.44
C SER A 3 29.28 -11.22 1.86
N SER A 4 28.54 -10.14 1.61
CA SER A 4 27.09 -10.16 1.62
C SER A 4 26.63 -11.04 0.46
N THR A 5 26.34 -12.30 0.75
CA THR A 5 25.55 -13.15 -0.14
C THR A 5 24.18 -12.52 -0.23
N ASN A 6 24.00 -11.74 -1.28
CA ASN A 6 22.76 -11.13 -1.71
C ASN A 6 21.80 -12.26 -2.10
N SER A 7 21.19 -12.92 -1.11
CA SER A 7 20.11 -13.88 -1.36
C SER A 7 18.95 -13.06 -1.87
N SER A 8 18.74 -13.06 -3.18
CA SER A 8 17.50 -12.57 -3.77
C SER A 8 16.37 -13.45 -3.23
N LEU A 9 15.79 -13.06 -2.10
CA LEU A 9 14.67 -13.76 -1.49
C LEU A 9 13.57 -13.84 -2.54
N ARG A 10 13.37 -15.04 -3.09
CA ARG A 10 12.20 -15.32 -3.93
C ARG A 10 11.06 -15.56 -2.96
N LEU A 11 10.03 -14.73 -3.03
CA LEU A 11 8.87 -14.88 -2.14
C LEU A 11 8.24 -16.27 -2.33
N PRO A 12 7.99 -17.03 -1.26
CA PRO A 12 7.46 -18.38 -1.37
C PRO A 12 6.05 -18.30 -1.96
N ALA A 13 5.87 -18.98 -3.11
CA ALA A 13 4.64 -18.90 -3.89
C ALA A 13 3.61 -19.95 -3.49
N THR A 14 4.04 -21.02 -2.83
CA THR A 14 3.23 -22.19 -2.43
C THR A 14 3.52 -22.55 -0.97
N VAL A 15 2.63 -23.34 -0.35
CA VAL A 15 2.85 -23.87 1.01
C VAL A 15 4.15 -24.67 1.07
N ALA A 16 4.39 -25.55 0.11
CA ALA A 16 5.63 -26.34 0.04
C ALA A 16 6.90 -25.46 -0.09
N ALA A 17 6.83 -24.38 -0.88
CA ALA A 17 7.94 -23.42 -0.98
C ALA A 17 8.16 -22.67 0.35
N TRP A 18 7.08 -22.25 1.01
CA TRP A 18 7.16 -21.61 2.32
C TRP A 18 7.74 -22.55 3.38
N GLU A 19 7.33 -23.82 3.42
CA GLU A 19 7.88 -24.82 4.35
C GLU A 19 9.36 -25.07 4.12
N ALA A 20 9.78 -25.15 2.85
CA ALA A 20 11.20 -25.31 2.49
C ALA A 20 12.03 -24.11 2.96
N GLU A 21 11.56 -22.89 2.71
CA GLU A 21 12.21 -21.67 3.17
C GLU A 21 12.19 -21.57 4.71
N ALA A 22 11.08 -21.89 5.36
CA ALA A 22 10.98 -21.89 6.81
C ALA A 22 11.99 -22.84 7.47
N ARG A 23 12.23 -24.02 6.88
CA ARG A 23 13.29 -24.93 7.32
C ARG A 23 14.68 -24.36 7.06
N GLN A 24 14.90 -23.76 5.89
CA GLN A 24 16.18 -23.15 5.52
C GLN A 24 16.57 -22.01 6.48
N TYR A 25 15.61 -21.18 6.87
CA TYR A 25 15.79 -20.07 7.80
C TYR A 25 15.64 -20.48 9.28
N ASN A 26 15.51 -21.78 9.58
CA ASN A 26 15.34 -22.35 10.93
C ASN A 26 14.14 -21.78 11.71
N VAL A 27 13.09 -21.32 11.01
CA VAL A 27 11.84 -20.82 11.61
C VAL A 27 10.70 -21.85 11.58
N ALA A 28 10.96 -23.06 11.09
CA ALA A 28 9.99 -24.15 11.13
C ALA A 28 9.64 -24.51 12.59
N GLY A 29 8.35 -24.42 12.94
CA GLY A 29 7.86 -24.66 14.30
C GLY A 29 8.08 -23.50 15.27
N MET A 30 8.63 -22.36 14.82
CA MET A 30 8.73 -21.17 15.63
C MET A 30 7.39 -20.41 15.69
N SER A 31 7.13 -19.77 16.82
CA SER A 31 6.06 -18.80 17.03
C SER A 31 6.60 -17.37 16.98
N LEU A 32 5.72 -16.40 16.73
CA LEU A 32 6.08 -14.97 16.74
C LEU A 32 6.64 -14.49 18.09
N ILE A 33 6.32 -15.19 19.18
CA ILE A 33 6.83 -14.90 20.52
C ILE A 33 8.35 -15.15 20.60
N GLN A 34 8.86 -16.07 19.79
CA GLN A 34 10.28 -16.42 19.73
C GLN A 34 11.10 -15.46 18.84
N CYS A 35 10.45 -14.55 18.09
CA CYS A 35 11.13 -13.49 17.35
C CYS A 35 11.70 -12.45 18.32
N THR A 36 13.01 -12.50 18.52
CA THR A 36 13.74 -11.47 19.25
C THR A 36 14.18 -10.37 18.28
N ASN A 37 14.25 -9.10 18.72
CA ASN A 37 14.65 -7.93 17.90
C ASN A 37 13.66 -7.49 16.80
N MET A 38 12.44 -7.16 17.20
CA MET A 38 11.48 -6.43 16.37
C MET A 38 11.63 -4.93 16.68
N ARG A 39 11.83 -4.08 15.67
CA ARG A 39 11.97 -2.61 15.86
C ARG A 39 11.19 -1.80 14.82
N SER A 40 11.31 -2.14 13.54
CA SER A 40 10.65 -1.40 12.45
C SER A 40 10.03 -2.34 11.42
N GLY A 41 8.81 -2.03 10.99
CA GLY A 41 8.11 -2.69 9.88
C GLY A 41 8.78 -2.46 8.52
N SER A 42 9.59 -1.39 8.41
CA SER A 42 10.40 -1.13 7.21
C SER A 42 11.69 -1.96 7.14
N ASP A 43 12.04 -2.66 8.23
CA ASP A 43 13.30 -3.39 8.39
C ASP A 43 13.05 -4.81 8.93
N ILE A 44 11.97 -5.44 8.47
CA ILE A 44 11.66 -6.81 8.87
C ILE A 44 12.58 -7.81 8.16
N THR A 45 13.14 -8.75 8.92
CA THR A 45 14.03 -9.77 8.39
C THR A 45 13.27 -10.84 7.61
N GLU A 46 13.99 -11.66 6.84
CA GLU A 46 13.44 -12.82 6.13
C GLU A 46 12.71 -13.79 7.08
N GLU A 47 13.29 -14.06 8.23
CA GLU A 47 12.74 -14.92 9.28
C GLU A 47 11.41 -14.36 9.82
N GLN A 48 11.41 -13.08 10.15
CA GLN A 48 10.22 -12.38 10.64
C GLN A 48 9.13 -12.36 9.57
N PHE A 49 9.50 -12.09 8.32
CA PHE A 49 8.60 -12.15 7.19
C PHE A 49 7.98 -13.54 7.05
N LEU A 50 8.77 -14.63 7.03
CA LEU A 50 8.23 -15.99 6.93
C LEU A 50 7.24 -16.33 8.05
N LEU A 51 7.50 -15.87 9.27
CA LEU A 51 6.58 -16.07 10.40
C LEU A 51 5.32 -15.22 10.27
N PHE A 52 5.44 -13.96 9.84
CA PHE A 52 4.32 -13.06 9.57
C PHE A 52 3.36 -13.62 8.51
N ARG A 53 3.88 -14.39 7.56
CA ARG A 53 3.09 -15.03 6.49
C ARG A 53 2.15 -16.13 6.98
N THR A 54 2.31 -16.58 8.22
CA THR A 54 1.34 -17.46 8.89
C THR A 54 0.06 -16.71 9.30
N ILE A 55 0.16 -15.40 9.59
CA ILE A 55 -0.98 -14.53 9.88
C ILE A 55 -1.53 -13.92 8.58
N PHE A 56 -0.65 -13.43 7.72
CA PHE A 56 -1.02 -12.79 6.47
C PHE A 56 -0.48 -13.57 5.27
N PRO A 57 -1.22 -14.59 4.79
CA PRO A 57 -0.80 -15.41 3.66
C PRO A 57 -0.82 -14.62 2.34
N ARG A 58 -0.39 -15.24 1.24
CA ARG A 58 -0.24 -14.54 -0.04
C ARG A 58 -1.55 -13.93 -0.49
N THR A 59 -1.51 -12.63 -0.76
CA THR A 59 -2.58 -11.95 -1.48
C THR A 59 -2.71 -12.59 -2.85
N ARG A 60 -3.94 -12.98 -3.21
CA ARG A 60 -4.22 -13.51 -4.55
C ARG A 60 -4.06 -12.36 -5.55
N LYS A 61 -3.41 -12.63 -6.69
CA LYS A 61 -3.32 -11.65 -7.78
C LYS A 61 -4.66 -11.33 -8.42
N ILE A 62 -5.65 -12.21 -8.23
CA ILE A 62 -7.00 -12.06 -8.78
C ILE A 62 -7.91 -11.62 -7.64
N PHE A 63 -8.50 -10.44 -7.79
CA PHE A 63 -9.57 -9.97 -6.93
C PHE A 63 -10.89 -10.54 -7.43
N THR A 64 -11.54 -11.36 -6.60
CA THR A 64 -12.88 -11.88 -6.86
C THR A 64 -13.82 -11.25 -5.83
N PRO A 65 -14.61 -10.23 -6.18
CA PRO A 65 -15.43 -9.48 -5.23
C PRO A 65 -16.32 -10.37 -4.36
N ALA A 66 -16.89 -11.43 -4.94
CA ALA A 66 -17.77 -12.37 -4.24
C ALA A 66 -17.09 -13.08 -3.05
N ILE A 67 -15.78 -13.38 -3.14
CA ILE A 67 -15.03 -14.02 -2.05
C ILE A 67 -15.00 -13.14 -0.80
N PHE A 68 -15.09 -11.82 -0.99
CA PHE A 68 -15.03 -10.82 0.07
C PHE A 68 -16.41 -10.24 0.42
N GLY A 69 -17.50 -10.78 -0.14
CA GLY A 69 -18.84 -10.20 0.02
C GLY A 69 -19.02 -8.83 -0.65
N LEU A 70 -18.10 -8.43 -1.53
CA LEU A 70 -18.06 -7.11 -2.18
C LEU A 70 -18.72 -7.09 -3.56
N ALA A 71 -19.41 -8.16 -3.98
CA ALA A 71 -20.02 -8.21 -5.31
C ALA A 71 -21.01 -7.06 -5.59
N PRO A 72 -21.94 -6.71 -4.68
CA PRO A 72 -22.83 -5.57 -4.90
C PRO A 72 -22.07 -4.24 -5.01
N SER A 73 -21.12 -4.00 -4.11
CA SER A 73 -20.28 -2.79 -4.11
C SER A 73 -19.43 -2.68 -5.37
N TYR A 74 -18.92 -3.80 -5.88
CA TYR A 74 -18.14 -3.84 -7.11
C TYR A 74 -18.98 -3.47 -8.34
N GLN A 75 -20.23 -3.96 -8.40
CA GLN A 75 -21.16 -3.57 -9.46
C GLN A 75 -21.49 -2.07 -9.41
N GLN A 76 -21.72 -1.51 -8.22
CA GLN A 76 -21.94 -0.07 -8.03
C GLN A 76 -20.71 0.75 -8.42
N ALA A 77 -19.51 0.29 -8.07
CA ALA A 77 -18.26 0.94 -8.47
C ALA A 77 -18.09 1.00 -10.00
N GLY A 78 -18.64 0.02 -10.74
CA GLY A 78 -18.69 0.03 -12.20
C GLY A 78 -19.46 1.22 -12.78
N LEU A 79 -20.40 1.82 -12.04
CA LEU A 79 -21.10 3.03 -12.48
C LEU A 79 -20.19 4.26 -12.39
N LEU A 80 -19.24 4.30 -11.46
CA LEU A 80 -18.30 5.42 -11.31
C LEU A 80 -17.44 5.61 -12.56
N VAL A 81 -17.05 4.50 -13.21
CA VAL A 81 -16.27 4.60 -14.45
C VAL A 81 -17.10 5.12 -15.62
N THR A 82 -18.43 5.07 -15.57
CA THR A 82 -19.30 5.67 -16.60
C THR A 82 -19.54 7.16 -16.39
N ASN A 83 -19.11 7.73 -15.24
CA ASN A 83 -19.27 9.14 -14.96
C ASN A 83 -18.51 10.01 -15.98
N GLN A 84 -19.13 11.09 -16.45
CA GLN A 84 -18.53 11.98 -17.44
C GLN A 84 -17.18 12.55 -17.00
N ASN A 85 -17.04 13.00 -15.75
CA ASN A 85 -15.75 13.53 -15.25
C ASN A 85 -14.65 12.47 -15.30
N PHE A 86 -14.99 11.20 -14.99
CA PHE A 86 -14.03 10.11 -15.07
C PHE A 86 -13.68 9.76 -16.52
N GLN A 87 -14.68 9.70 -17.40
CA GLN A 87 -14.49 9.43 -18.83
C GLN A 87 -13.60 10.49 -19.50
N GLU A 88 -13.84 11.78 -19.23
CA GLU A 88 -12.99 12.87 -19.74
C GLU A 88 -11.56 12.77 -19.20
N TYR A 89 -11.40 12.45 -17.92
CA TYR A 89 -10.08 12.21 -17.33
C TYR A 89 -9.37 11.03 -18.02
N ALA A 90 -10.05 9.88 -18.18
CA ALA A 90 -9.50 8.69 -18.80
C ALA A 90 -9.12 8.92 -20.27
N GLN A 91 -9.96 9.63 -21.02
CA GLN A 91 -9.67 10.03 -22.41
C GLN A 91 -8.39 10.88 -22.49
N ARG A 92 -8.19 11.83 -21.58
CA ARG A 92 -6.98 12.67 -21.56
C ARG A 92 -5.72 11.88 -21.25
N VAL A 93 -5.81 10.96 -20.28
CA VAL A 93 -4.70 10.06 -19.95
C VAL A 93 -4.38 9.17 -21.16
N GLY A 94 -5.39 8.59 -21.80
CA GLY A 94 -5.25 7.75 -22.99
C GLY A 94 -4.71 8.50 -24.22
N ALA A 95 -5.05 9.77 -24.38
CA ALA A 95 -4.55 10.65 -25.44
C ALA A 95 -3.10 11.13 -25.23
N GLY A 96 -2.43 10.72 -24.15
CA GLY A 96 -1.03 11.07 -23.89
C GLY A 96 -0.81 12.51 -23.43
N ILE A 97 -1.86 13.21 -22.98
CA ILE A 97 -1.85 14.64 -22.55
C ILE A 97 -0.98 14.87 -21.30
N LEU A 98 -0.40 13.82 -20.73
CA LEU A 98 0.59 13.91 -19.65
C LEU A 98 2.01 14.26 -20.15
N GLY A 99 2.21 14.49 -21.46
CA GLY A 99 3.47 14.95 -22.07
C GLY A 99 3.80 16.45 -21.86
N PRO A 100 5.02 16.90 -22.20
CA PRO A 100 5.37 18.33 -22.17
C PRO A 100 4.57 19.14 -23.20
N GLY A 101 3.91 20.24 -22.77
CA GLY A 101 3.24 21.20 -23.67
C GLY A 101 1.72 21.29 -23.55
N HIS A 102 1.07 20.43 -22.77
CA HIS A 102 -0.40 20.34 -22.73
C HIS A 102 -1.09 21.20 -21.65
N PHE A 103 -0.36 22.07 -20.95
CA PHE A 103 -0.91 22.96 -19.91
C PHE A 103 -1.98 23.94 -20.45
N ALA A 104 -1.97 24.24 -21.75
CA ALA A 104 -2.97 25.12 -22.37
C ALA A 104 -4.40 24.58 -22.26
N GLN A 105 -4.58 23.27 -22.08
CA GLN A 105 -5.90 22.62 -21.97
C GLN A 105 -6.39 22.47 -20.51
N TRP A 106 -5.69 23.07 -19.54
CA TRP A 106 -5.99 22.97 -18.10
C TRP A 106 -6.94 24.03 -17.56
N THR A 107 -7.53 24.84 -18.44
CA THR A 107 -8.51 25.87 -18.06
C THR A 107 -9.83 25.27 -17.57
N LEU A 108 -10.08 23.98 -17.79
CA LEU A 108 -11.33 23.31 -17.41
C LEU A 108 -11.36 22.95 -15.92
N ASN A 109 -12.40 23.42 -15.21
CA ASN A 109 -12.66 23.10 -13.81
C ASN A 109 -13.29 21.71 -13.71
N THR A 110 -12.44 20.68 -13.64
CA THR A 110 -12.87 19.28 -13.44
C THR A 110 -12.38 18.77 -12.10
N LEU A 111 -13.08 17.76 -11.56
CA LEU A 111 -12.71 17.06 -10.32
C LEU A 111 -11.28 16.49 -10.38
N PHE A 112 -10.81 16.15 -11.57
CA PHE A 112 -9.51 15.53 -11.81
C PHE A 112 -8.38 16.51 -12.19
N LYS A 113 -8.65 17.82 -12.19
CA LYS A 113 -7.64 18.83 -12.59
C LYS A 113 -6.37 18.78 -11.73
N VAL A 114 -6.52 18.73 -10.41
CA VAL A 114 -5.39 18.65 -9.47
C VAL A 114 -4.63 17.34 -9.65
N LEU A 115 -5.37 16.23 -9.83
CA LEU A 115 -4.77 14.93 -10.12
C LEU A 115 -3.89 14.96 -11.37
N LEU A 116 -4.42 15.48 -12.49
CA LEU A 116 -3.68 15.54 -13.76
C LEU A 116 -2.35 16.27 -13.60
N ALA A 117 -2.33 17.32 -12.76
CA ALA A 117 -1.12 18.05 -12.47
C ALA A 117 -0.07 17.25 -11.71
N GLN A 118 -0.52 16.54 -10.68
CA GLN A 118 0.35 15.70 -9.86
C GLN A 118 0.85 14.48 -10.65
N GLN A 119 0.03 13.90 -11.53
CA GLN A 119 0.45 12.81 -12.41
C GLN A 119 1.56 13.22 -13.37
N GLN A 120 1.46 14.42 -13.95
CA GLN A 120 2.54 14.94 -14.79
C GLN A 120 3.86 15.07 -14.02
N GLN A 121 3.82 15.52 -12.76
CA GLN A 121 5.01 15.55 -11.90
C GLN A 121 5.53 14.14 -11.61
N ALA A 122 4.65 13.19 -11.29
CA ALA A 122 5.01 11.81 -11.01
C ALA A 122 5.72 11.12 -12.20
N ILE A 123 5.33 11.46 -13.42
CA ILE A 123 5.91 10.87 -14.64
C ILE A 123 6.94 11.77 -15.33
N ALA A 124 7.23 12.97 -14.83
CA ALA A 124 8.12 13.94 -15.48
C ALA A 124 9.50 13.35 -15.82
N ALA A 125 10.05 12.50 -14.95
CA ALA A 125 11.30 11.78 -15.17
C ALA A 125 11.31 10.86 -16.39
N VAL A 126 10.14 10.36 -16.79
CA VAL A 126 9.98 9.48 -17.96
C VAL A 126 10.20 10.27 -19.24
N TYR A 127 9.70 11.50 -19.30
CA TYR A 127 9.62 12.29 -20.52
C TYR A 127 10.67 13.41 -20.63
N ARG A 128 11.15 13.96 -19.50
CA ARG A 128 12.01 15.16 -19.47
C ARG A 128 13.46 14.87 -19.05
N GLY A 129 13.86 13.60 -19.03
CA GLY A 129 15.18 13.17 -18.57
C GLY A 129 15.38 13.29 -17.05
N ARG A 130 16.56 12.90 -16.58
CA ARG A 130 16.91 12.87 -15.15
C ARG A 130 17.65 14.14 -14.76
N SER A 131 16.91 15.16 -14.32
CA SER A 131 17.47 16.30 -13.59
C SER A 131 17.04 16.24 -12.12
N LYS A 132 17.65 17.05 -11.24
CA LYS A 132 17.18 17.18 -9.85
C LYS A 132 15.71 17.64 -9.77
N LEU A 133 15.24 18.41 -10.76
CA LEU A 133 13.89 18.96 -10.83
C LEU A 133 12.85 17.99 -11.44
N THR A 134 13.31 17.00 -12.19
CA THR A 134 12.46 16.03 -12.89
C THR A 134 12.65 14.61 -12.37
N ARG A 135 13.40 14.40 -11.28
CA ARG A 135 13.62 13.08 -10.69
C ARG A 135 12.29 12.49 -10.22
N ARG A 136 12.11 11.18 -10.41
CA ARG A 136 10.97 10.48 -9.80
C ARG A 136 11.03 10.63 -8.29
N SER A 137 9.90 10.99 -7.71
CA SER A 137 9.74 11.17 -6.27
C SER A 137 8.59 10.30 -5.79
N GLU A 138 8.82 9.53 -4.74
CA GLU A 138 7.77 8.74 -4.08
C GLU A 138 6.65 9.64 -3.60
N ALA A 139 6.98 10.82 -3.04
CA ALA A 139 6.00 11.81 -2.63
C ALA A 139 5.11 12.27 -3.80
N ALA A 140 5.67 12.47 -4.99
CA ALA A 140 4.88 12.86 -6.16
C ALA A 140 3.92 11.76 -6.61
N VAL A 141 4.36 10.49 -6.56
CA VAL A 141 3.48 9.34 -6.85
C VAL A 141 2.40 9.23 -5.77
N ASN A 142 2.76 9.35 -4.50
CA ASN A 142 1.84 9.25 -3.37
C ASN A 142 0.76 10.34 -3.43
N THR A 143 1.16 11.61 -3.54
CA THR A 143 0.20 12.72 -3.63
C THR A 143 -0.73 12.56 -4.84
N SER A 144 -0.20 12.12 -5.99
CA SER A 144 -1.03 11.83 -7.16
C SER A 144 -2.02 10.69 -6.91
N LEU A 145 -1.61 9.63 -6.21
CA LEU A 145 -2.48 8.50 -5.89
C LEU A 145 -3.60 8.92 -4.93
N VAL A 146 -3.27 9.69 -3.88
CA VAL A 146 -4.26 10.22 -2.93
C VAL A 146 -5.30 11.09 -3.62
N SER A 147 -4.90 12.02 -4.50
CA SER A 147 -5.86 12.84 -5.22
C SER A 147 -6.74 12.03 -6.18
N PHE A 148 -6.20 10.96 -6.78
CA PHE A 148 -7.00 10.07 -7.62
C PHE A 148 -8.06 9.34 -6.80
N LEU A 149 -7.65 8.73 -5.68
CA LEU A 149 -8.55 8.00 -4.80
C LEU A 149 -9.59 8.93 -4.16
N GLN A 150 -9.20 10.15 -3.78
CA GLN A 150 -10.13 11.17 -3.27
C GLN A 150 -11.13 11.60 -4.34
N ALA A 151 -10.71 11.84 -5.58
CA ALA A 151 -11.61 12.17 -6.67
C ALA A 151 -12.61 11.02 -6.95
N LEU A 152 -12.16 9.76 -6.92
CA LEU A 152 -13.06 8.60 -7.02
C LEU A 152 -14.06 8.54 -5.87
N ALA A 153 -13.62 8.78 -4.63
CA ALA A 153 -14.52 8.82 -3.48
C ALA A 153 -15.58 9.93 -3.61
N MET A 154 -15.20 11.10 -4.16
CA MET A 154 -16.13 12.21 -4.41
C MET A 154 -17.16 11.89 -5.50
N LEU A 155 -16.85 11.01 -6.46
CA LEU A 155 -17.84 10.52 -7.42
C LEU A 155 -18.85 9.55 -6.79
N ALA A 156 -18.43 8.80 -5.77
CA ALA A 156 -19.22 7.73 -5.14
C ALA A 156 -20.21 8.22 -4.07
N ALA A 157 -20.71 9.46 -4.20
CA ALA A 157 -21.52 10.13 -3.17
C ALA A 157 -22.65 9.27 -2.58
N PRO A 158 -22.98 9.42 -1.28
CA PRO A 158 -22.40 10.37 -0.34
C PRO A 158 -21.00 9.97 0.15
N LEU A 159 -20.14 10.96 0.37
CA LEU A 159 -18.81 10.75 0.94
C LEU A 159 -18.93 10.31 2.40
N SER A 160 -18.50 9.08 2.70
CA SER A 160 -18.41 8.58 4.07
C SER A 160 -17.03 8.79 4.71
N GLY A 161 -16.03 9.16 3.92
CA GLY A 161 -14.63 9.18 4.30
C GLY A 161 -13.75 9.98 3.36
N GLN A 162 -12.48 10.11 3.73
CA GLN A 162 -11.47 10.85 2.99
C GLN A 162 -10.18 10.03 2.85
N TRP A 163 -9.53 10.15 1.68
CA TRP A 163 -8.17 9.70 1.47
C TRP A 163 -7.21 10.79 1.87
N ASN A 164 -6.13 10.43 2.56
CA ASN A 164 -5.07 11.38 2.90
C ASN A 164 -3.69 10.71 2.88
N ALA A 165 -2.65 11.53 2.76
CA ALA A 165 -1.24 11.12 2.66
C ALA A 165 -0.52 11.13 4.02
N GLN A 166 -1.25 11.26 5.12
CA GLN A 166 -0.63 11.30 6.44
C GLN A 166 -0.24 9.88 6.83
N GLY A 167 1.05 9.61 7.00
CA GLY A 167 1.47 8.31 7.50
C GLY A 167 0.98 8.08 8.93
N ILE A 168 0.41 6.91 9.19
CA ILE A 168 0.01 6.47 10.52
C ILE A 168 1.00 5.43 11.01
N SER A 169 1.47 5.62 12.24
CA SER A 169 2.37 4.71 12.94
C SER A 169 1.54 3.67 13.69
N LEU A 170 1.58 2.43 13.22
CA LEU A 170 0.88 1.29 13.80
C LEU A 170 1.83 0.42 14.63
N GLU A 171 1.41 -0.07 15.79
CA GLU A 171 2.22 -0.92 16.67
C GLU A 171 1.71 -2.36 16.76
N ALA A 172 2.55 -3.31 16.34
CA ALA A 172 2.34 -4.72 16.64
C ALA A 172 2.99 -5.10 17.97
N ASN A 173 2.20 -5.28 19.03
CA ASN A 173 2.68 -5.77 20.32
C ASN A 173 2.37 -7.25 20.53
N PHE A 174 3.41 -8.07 20.73
CA PHE A 174 3.34 -9.51 20.98
C PHE A 174 3.63 -9.88 22.45
N GLY A 175 3.68 -8.89 23.34
CA GLY A 175 3.90 -9.08 24.78
C GLY A 175 5.37 -9.05 25.17
N VAL A 176 5.67 -9.64 26.34
CA VAL A 176 7.01 -9.68 26.93
C VAL A 176 7.41 -11.14 27.11
N HIS A 177 8.60 -11.49 26.63
CA HIS A 177 9.18 -12.82 26.81
C HIS A 177 10.67 -12.71 27.17
N GLY A 178 11.09 -13.37 28.26
CA GLY A 178 12.46 -13.27 28.77
C GLY A 178 12.87 -11.83 29.16
N GLY A 179 11.93 -11.03 29.67
CA GLY A 179 12.17 -9.63 30.09
C GLY A 179 12.28 -8.62 28.94
N GLN A 180 12.12 -9.04 27.68
CA GLN A 180 12.17 -8.13 26.53
C GLN A 180 10.79 -7.96 25.89
N ARG A 181 10.42 -6.70 25.62
CA ARG A 181 9.23 -6.35 24.83
C ARG A 181 9.41 -6.83 23.39
N ARG A 182 8.39 -7.50 22.86
CA ARG A 182 8.34 -8.01 21.50
C ARG A 182 7.33 -7.18 20.73
N ALA A 183 7.79 -6.08 20.15
CA ALA A 183 6.93 -5.22 19.36
C ALA A 183 7.68 -4.61 18.17
N PHE A 184 6.97 -4.26 17.10
CA PHE A 184 7.49 -3.38 16.05
C PHE A 184 6.46 -2.32 15.69
N THR A 185 6.95 -1.23 15.11
CA THR A 185 6.12 -0.18 14.53
C THR A 185 6.19 -0.22 13.02
N ALA A 186 5.04 -0.17 12.33
CA ALA A 186 4.95 -0.02 10.88
C ALA A 186 4.25 1.30 10.53
N VAL A 187 4.79 2.04 9.57
CA VAL A 187 4.23 3.33 9.15
C VAL A 187 3.62 3.17 7.76
N THR A 188 2.40 3.69 7.55
CA THR A 188 1.73 3.72 6.23
C THR A 188 2.14 4.94 5.42
N ASP A 189 1.92 4.90 4.10
CA ASP A 189 2.08 6.08 3.22
C ASP A 189 0.81 6.92 3.14
N GLY A 190 -0.29 6.40 3.68
CA GLY A 190 -1.57 7.08 3.85
C GLY A 190 -2.71 6.08 4.04
N GLN A 191 -3.94 6.59 4.06
CA GLN A 191 -5.13 5.80 4.38
C GLN A 191 -6.42 6.41 3.85
N TYR A 192 -7.44 5.56 3.77
CA TYR A 192 -8.84 5.98 3.75
C TYR A 192 -9.41 5.93 5.17
N GLN A 193 -9.91 7.06 5.63
CA GLN A 193 -10.50 7.23 6.96
C GLN A 193 -11.94 7.68 6.83
N LEU A 194 -12.85 7.03 7.55
CA LEU A 194 -14.24 7.48 7.67
C LEU A 194 -14.28 8.79 8.47
N VAL A 195 -15.02 9.78 7.97
CA VAL A 195 -15.13 11.09 8.63
C VAL A 195 -15.85 10.95 9.97
N ILE A 196 -16.87 10.10 10.00
CA ILE A 196 -17.62 9.81 11.23
C ILE A 196 -16.95 8.63 11.91
N GLY A 197 -16.55 8.82 13.17
CA GLY A 197 -15.95 7.78 14.00
C GLY A 197 -14.47 7.51 13.72
N ASN A 198 -13.80 8.35 12.91
CA ASN A 198 -12.34 8.35 12.69
C ASN A 198 -11.72 6.99 12.34
N GLN A 199 -12.49 6.08 11.77
CA GLN A 199 -12.06 4.70 11.53
C GLN A 199 -11.24 4.59 10.25
N ILE A 200 -10.08 3.95 10.34
CA ILE A 200 -9.29 3.56 9.16
C ILE A 200 -9.90 2.30 8.54
N VAL A 201 -10.12 2.31 7.23
CA VAL A 201 -10.72 1.16 6.51
C VAL A 201 -9.87 0.67 5.34
N ALA A 202 -8.88 1.45 4.91
CA ALA A 202 -7.89 1.02 3.94
C ALA A 202 -6.56 1.73 4.17
N PHE A 203 -5.46 1.02 3.99
CA PHE A 203 -4.11 1.58 3.99
C PHE A 203 -3.60 1.73 2.56
N MET A 204 -2.61 2.59 2.41
CA MET A 204 -1.88 2.80 1.17
C MET A 204 -0.39 2.63 1.44
N GLU A 205 0.25 1.87 0.56
CA GLU A 205 1.69 1.75 0.43
C GLU A 205 2.04 2.13 -1.00
N CYS A 206 2.95 3.07 -1.18
CA CYS A 206 3.26 3.68 -2.45
C CYS A 206 4.76 3.63 -2.71
N LYS A 207 5.14 3.24 -3.93
CA LYS A 207 6.54 3.26 -4.36
C LYS A 207 6.73 4.09 -5.60
N VAL A 208 7.91 4.69 -5.72
CA VAL A 208 8.32 5.54 -6.85
C VAL A 208 8.32 4.86 -8.24
N GLY A 209 8.10 3.54 -8.30
CA GLY A 209 8.19 2.80 -9.56
C GLY A 209 7.43 1.47 -9.54
N PRO A 210 7.52 0.70 -10.63
CA PRO A 210 6.82 -0.58 -10.76
C PRO A 210 7.16 -1.53 -9.62
N ARG A 211 6.15 -2.28 -9.17
CA ARG A 211 6.23 -3.21 -8.04
C ARG A 211 7.42 -4.16 -8.13
N ASP A 212 7.67 -4.75 -9.30
CA ASP A 212 8.72 -5.74 -9.52
C ASP A 212 10.14 -5.20 -9.21
N ARG A 213 10.34 -3.88 -9.19
CA ARG A 213 11.63 -3.26 -8.81
C ARG A 213 11.80 -3.11 -7.30
N HIS A 214 10.72 -3.25 -6.55
CA HIS A 214 10.65 -3.07 -5.10
C HIS A 214 10.35 -4.38 -4.37
N THR A 215 9.98 -5.44 -5.10
CA THR A 215 9.87 -6.80 -4.55
C THR A 215 11.26 -7.32 -4.14
N PRO A 216 11.41 -7.96 -2.96
CA PRO A 216 10.37 -8.35 -2.00
C PRO A 216 10.07 -7.30 -0.92
N GLN A 217 10.77 -6.17 -0.92
CA GLN A 217 10.73 -5.19 0.17
C GLN A 217 9.34 -4.57 0.35
N VAL A 218 8.63 -4.29 -0.74
CA VAL A 218 7.26 -3.76 -0.67
C VAL A 218 6.29 -4.79 -0.05
N GLU A 219 6.41 -6.08 -0.38
CA GLU A 219 5.59 -7.13 0.23
C GLU A 219 5.89 -7.31 1.71
N LYS A 220 7.15 -7.16 2.12
CA LYS A 220 7.56 -7.15 3.53
C LYS A 220 6.88 -6.01 4.29
N GLN A 221 6.93 -4.79 3.75
CA GLN A 221 6.33 -3.60 4.35
C GLN A 221 4.81 -3.71 4.47
N GLU A 222 4.13 -4.10 3.39
CA GLU A 222 2.67 -4.32 3.39
C GLU A 222 2.27 -5.38 4.43
N THR A 223 3.03 -6.48 4.51
CA THR A 223 2.78 -7.55 5.49
C THR A 223 2.94 -7.03 6.92
N ALA A 224 3.98 -6.24 7.19
CA ALA A 224 4.21 -5.63 8.50
C ALA A 224 3.07 -4.68 8.90
N GLN A 225 2.61 -3.84 7.98
CA GLN A 225 1.49 -2.89 8.20
C GLN A 225 0.19 -3.62 8.52
N VAL A 226 -0.15 -4.67 7.77
CA VAL A 226 -1.36 -5.46 8.04
C VAL A 226 -1.29 -6.11 9.43
N ILE A 227 -0.15 -6.69 9.80
CA ILE A 227 0.01 -7.32 11.12
C ILE A 227 -0.05 -6.31 12.25
N ALA A 228 0.61 -5.15 12.09
CA ALA A 228 0.50 -4.05 13.04
C ALA A 228 -0.95 -3.60 13.23
N SER A 229 -1.71 -3.46 12.14
CA SER A 229 -3.13 -3.09 12.23
C SER A 229 -3.98 -4.12 12.98
N ILE A 230 -3.77 -5.42 12.73
CA ILE A 230 -4.50 -6.51 13.40
C ILE A 230 -4.19 -6.51 14.90
N LYS A 231 -2.92 -6.25 15.25
CA LYS A 231 -2.44 -6.29 16.63
C LYS A 231 -2.86 -5.08 17.44
N GLU A 232 -2.81 -3.90 16.86
CA GLU A 232 -3.22 -2.67 17.54
C GLU A 232 -4.75 -2.57 17.64
N TYR A 233 -5.47 -3.08 16.64
CA TYR A 233 -6.94 -2.96 16.55
C TYR A 233 -7.61 -4.33 16.28
N PRO A 234 -7.58 -5.26 17.26
CA PRO A 234 -8.20 -6.58 17.10
C PRO A 234 -9.74 -6.48 17.03
N ASP A 235 -10.36 -7.32 16.19
CA ASP A 235 -11.82 -7.34 15.97
C ASP A 235 -12.66 -7.67 17.22
N ALA A 236 -12.02 -8.19 18.28
CA ALA A 236 -12.68 -8.62 19.52
C ALA A 236 -13.01 -7.48 20.50
N VAL A 237 -12.65 -6.23 20.19
CA VAL A 237 -12.91 -5.07 21.06
C VAL A 237 -13.76 -4.05 20.28
N PRO A 238 -14.82 -3.46 20.88
CA PRO A 238 -15.54 -2.36 20.26
C PRO A 238 -14.54 -1.28 19.84
N ARG A 239 -14.47 -1.03 18.54
CA ARG A 239 -13.55 -0.06 17.93
C ARG A 239 -13.86 1.33 18.48
N ARG A 240 -13.14 1.74 19.54
CA ARG A 240 -13.05 3.13 19.98
C ARG A 240 -11.82 3.71 19.31
N TRP A 241 -12.06 4.38 18.18
CA TRP A 241 -11.10 5.30 17.57
C TRP A 241 -11.40 6.71 18.08
#